data_AF-A0A257JAC9-F1
#
_entry.id   AF-A0A257JAC9-F1
#
_cell.length_a   1.000
_cell.length_b   1.000
_cell.length_c   1.000
_cell.angle_alpha   90.00
_cell.angle_beta   90.00
_cell.angle_gamma   90.00
#
_symmetry.space_group_name_H-M   'P 1'
#
loop_
_entity.id
_entity.type
_entity.pdbx_description
1 polymer ?
#
loop_
_entity_poly.entity_id
_entity_poly.type
_entity_poly.pdbx_seq_one_letter_code
_entity_poly.pdbx_strand_id
1 'polypeptide(L)'
;MAPGERVEVSFFLGTAASEDEVAKTLGNLRKTGSVTIARAKVDDVWASALGSLQVRTPDPAFDVMVNRWLPYQAISSRLFARAGFYQASGAYGYRDQLQDVTALLLCAPDLARQHILRAAAQQFEEGDVLHWWHPPSGKGVRTRCSDDLLWLPFAAAQYVAATGDSSILDEGVT
;
A
#
# COMPACT_ATOMS: atom_id res chain seq x y z
N MET A 1 -23.90 35.49 5.09
CA MET A 1 -24.14 34.80 3.81
C MET A 1 -25.62 34.90 3.47
N ALA A 2 -25.95 35.26 2.23
CA ALA A 2 -27.33 35.34 1.75
C ALA A 2 -27.94 33.92 1.56
N PRO A 3 -29.27 33.78 1.48
CA PRO A 3 -29.90 32.50 1.17
C PRO A 3 -29.34 31.90 -0.13
N GLY A 4 -28.79 30.68 -0.05
CA GLY A 4 -28.21 29.96 -1.19
C GLY A 4 -26.71 30.21 -1.44
N GLU A 5 -26.09 31.17 -0.75
CA GLU A 5 -24.65 31.39 -0.84
C GLU A 5 -23.88 30.23 -0.19
N ARG A 6 -22.71 29.87 -0.74
CA ARG A 6 -21.80 28.85 -0.20
C ARG A 6 -20.38 29.41 -0.12
N VAL A 7 -19.70 29.12 0.97
CA VAL A 7 -18.27 29.39 1.16
C VAL A 7 -17.56 28.06 1.33
N GLU A 8 -16.48 27.86 0.59
CA GLU A 8 -15.60 26.70 0.73
C GLU A 8 -14.32 27.12 1.46
N VAL A 9 -13.94 26.36 2.48
CA VAL A 9 -12.72 26.57 3.25
C VAL A 9 -11.90 25.29 3.20
N SER A 10 -10.64 25.39 2.78
CA SER A 10 -9.72 24.26 2.69
C SER A 10 -8.63 24.35 3.75
N PHE A 11 -8.43 23.25 4.47
CA PHE A 11 -7.35 23.08 5.44
C PHE A 11 -6.31 22.11 4.89
N PHE A 12 -5.04 22.44 5.06
CA PHE A 12 -3.93 21.61 4.61
C PHE A 12 -3.11 21.15 5.81
N LEU A 13 -2.88 19.85 5.91
CA LEU A 13 -2.01 19.23 6.90
C LEU A 13 -0.99 18.36 6.17
N GLY A 14 0.28 18.47 6.55
CA GLY A 14 1.35 17.70 5.94
C GLY A 14 2.68 17.92 6.66
N THR A 15 3.70 17.24 6.17
CA THR A 15 5.09 17.39 6.60
C THR A 15 5.98 17.55 5.37
N ALA A 16 7.09 18.25 5.51
CA ALA A 16 8.07 18.49 4.45
C ALA A 16 9.47 18.57 5.07
N ALA A 17 10.52 18.46 4.26
CA ALA A 17 11.89 18.48 4.74
C ALA A 17 12.36 19.90 5.13
N SER A 18 11.69 20.95 4.63
CA SER A 18 12.03 22.35 4.93
C SER A 18 10.82 23.28 4.80
N GLU A 19 10.94 24.47 5.39
CA GLU A 19 9.93 25.54 5.26
C GLU A 19 9.74 26.00 3.81
N ASP A 20 10.80 26.01 3.00
CA ASP A 20 10.73 26.35 1.57
C ASP A 20 9.88 25.34 0.79
N GLU A 21 10.01 24.05 1.13
CA GLU A 21 9.18 23.00 0.54
C GLU A 21 7.71 23.13 0.97
N VAL A 22 7.45 23.51 2.24
CA VAL A 22 6.10 23.85 2.72
C VAL A 22 5.53 25.02 1.91
N ALA A 23 6.28 26.12 1.78
CA ALA A 23 5.83 27.32 1.06
C ALA A 23 5.52 27.01 -0.41
N LYS A 24 6.40 26.26 -1.09
CA LYS A 24 6.19 25.82 -2.48
C LYS A 24 4.96 24.92 -2.61
N THR A 25 4.80 23.96 -1.71
CA THR A 25 3.66 23.01 -1.72
C THR A 25 2.35 23.74 -1.47
N LEU A 26 2.28 24.59 -0.44
CA LEU A 26 1.10 25.41 -0.15
C LEU A 26 0.78 26.37 -1.30
N GLY A 27 1.79 26.96 -1.94
CA GLY A 27 1.61 27.80 -3.13
C GLY A 27 0.91 27.06 -4.28
N ASN A 28 1.18 25.77 -4.45
CA ASN A 28 0.48 24.94 -5.44
C ASN A 28 -0.91 24.53 -4.97
N LEU A 29 -1.07 24.12 -3.71
CA LEU A 29 -2.34 23.66 -3.15
C LEU A 29 -3.38 24.78 -3.01
N ARG A 30 -2.94 26.03 -2.85
CA ARG A 30 -3.83 27.22 -2.77
C ARG A 30 -4.33 27.71 -4.12
N LYS A 31 -3.80 27.21 -5.25
CA LYS A 31 -4.33 27.58 -6.57
C LYS A 31 -5.77 27.08 -6.71
N THR A 32 -6.60 27.88 -7.37
CA THR A 32 -8.00 27.52 -7.63
C THR A 32 -8.08 26.17 -8.34
N GLY A 33 -8.95 25.29 -7.85
CA GLY A 33 -9.15 23.95 -8.42
C GLY A 33 -8.14 22.88 -7.97
N SER A 34 -7.06 23.24 -7.27
CA SER A 34 -6.06 22.27 -6.81
C SER A 34 -6.65 21.19 -5.90
N VAL A 35 -7.59 21.57 -5.01
CA VAL A 35 -8.27 20.62 -4.11
C VAL A 35 -9.16 19.67 -4.90
N THR A 36 -9.91 20.17 -5.88
CA THR A 36 -10.74 19.34 -6.78
C THR A 36 -9.90 18.34 -7.55
N ILE A 37 -8.76 18.79 -8.10
CA ILE A 37 -7.82 17.91 -8.82
C ILE A 37 -7.23 16.86 -7.88
N ALA A 38 -6.82 17.26 -6.67
CA ALA A 38 -6.28 16.32 -5.68
C ALA A 38 -7.33 15.27 -5.27
N ARG A 39 -8.58 15.68 -5.10
CA ARG A 39 -9.69 14.78 -4.79
C ARG A 39 -9.94 13.78 -5.91
N ALA A 40 -10.01 14.26 -7.16
CA ALA A 40 -10.20 13.40 -8.33
C ALA A 40 -9.12 12.31 -8.42
N LYS A 41 -7.85 12.66 -8.16
CA LYS A 41 -6.76 11.67 -8.12
C LYS A 41 -6.95 10.59 -7.05
N VAL A 42 -7.42 10.97 -5.85
CA VAL A 42 -7.71 9.99 -4.79
C VAL A 42 -8.86 9.09 -5.21
N ASP A 43 -9.90 9.66 -5.80
CA ASP A 43 -11.05 8.90 -6.29
C ASP A 43 -10.63 7.93 -7.40
N ASP A 44 -9.76 8.33 -8.33
CA ASP A 44 -9.23 7.48 -9.41
C ASP A 44 -8.40 6.30 -8.87
N VAL A 45 -7.55 6.54 -7.88
CA VAL A 45 -6.75 5.49 -7.23
C VAL A 45 -7.66 4.42 -6.63
N TRP A 46 -8.70 4.83 -5.89
CA TRP A 46 -9.63 3.89 -5.29
C TRP A 46 -10.58 3.26 -6.29
N ALA A 47 -11.00 3.99 -7.33
CA ALA A 47 -11.82 3.44 -8.41
C ALA A 47 -11.08 2.34 -9.17
N SER A 48 -9.78 2.52 -9.41
CA SER A 48 -8.91 1.49 -9.99
C SER A 48 -8.80 0.29 -9.05
N ALA A 49 -8.30 0.48 -7.83
CA ALA A 49 -8.03 -0.62 -6.91
C ALA A 49 -9.29 -1.41 -6.51
N LEU A 50 -10.42 -0.74 -6.30
CA LEU A 50 -11.68 -1.38 -5.89
C LEU A 50 -12.52 -1.83 -7.09
N GLY A 51 -12.21 -1.40 -8.31
CA GLY A 51 -12.93 -1.76 -9.53
C GLY A 51 -12.40 -3.01 -10.23
N SER A 52 -11.15 -3.41 -9.97
CA SER A 52 -10.47 -4.52 -10.65
C SER A 52 -11.13 -5.89 -10.45
N LEU A 53 -11.73 -6.14 -9.28
CA LEU A 53 -12.49 -7.35 -8.98
C LEU A 53 -13.88 -6.96 -8.49
N GLN A 54 -14.93 -7.44 -9.15
CA GLN A 54 -16.31 -7.30 -8.72
C GLN A 54 -17.00 -8.66 -8.72
N VAL A 55 -17.55 -9.04 -7.58
CA VAL A 55 -18.45 -10.18 -7.43
C VAL A 55 -19.89 -9.70 -7.34
N ARG A 56 -20.81 -10.54 -7.81
CA ARG A 56 -22.25 -10.34 -7.63
C ARG A 56 -22.88 -11.64 -7.19
N THR A 57 -23.48 -11.64 -6.00
CA THR A 57 -24.08 -12.81 -5.38
C THR A 57 -25.52 -12.51 -4.93
N PRO A 58 -26.28 -13.52 -4.48
CA PRO A 58 -27.57 -13.27 -3.85
C PRO A 58 -27.49 -12.53 -2.50
N ASP A 59 -26.29 -12.34 -1.93
CA ASP A 59 -26.06 -11.60 -0.68
C ASP A 59 -25.33 -10.27 -0.98
N PRO A 60 -26.06 -9.13 -1.01
CA PRO A 60 -25.45 -7.83 -1.26
C PRO A 60 -24.42 -7.40 -0.19
N ALA A 61 -24.53 -7.92 1.04
CA ALA A 61 -23.56 -7.60 2.09
C ALA A 61 -22.21 -8.26 1.80
N PHE A 62 -22.24 -9.51 1.32
CA PHE A 62 -21.04 -10.21 0.85
C PHE A 62 -20.38 -9.46 -0.32
N ASP A 63 -21.18 -9.03 -1.30
CA ASP A 63 -20.68 -8.28 -2.46
C ASP A 63 -19.97 -6.99 -2.02
N VAL A 64 -20.55 -6.24 -1.08
CA VAL A 64 -19.95 -5.01 -0.55
C VAL A 64 -18.64 -5.30 0.20
N MET A 65 -18.56 -6.40 0.95
CA MET A 65 -17.33 -6.80 1.64
C MET A 65 -16.20 -7.10 0.65
N VAL A 66 -16.46 -7.93 -0.36
CA VAL A 66 -15.43 -8.36 -1.33
C VAL A 66 -15.05 -7.21 -2.26
N ASN A 67 -16.03 -6.47 -2.78
CA ASN A 67 -15.80 -5.45 -3.80
C ASN A 67 -15.23 -4.14 -3.23
N ARG A 68 -15.35 -3.91 -1.91
CA ARG A 68 -14.98 -2.63 -1.29
C ARG A 68 -14.12 -2.82 -0.05
N TRP A 69 -14.68 -3.41 1.02
CA TRP A 69 -14.06 -3.31 2.35
C TRP A 69 -12.80 -4.15 2.53
N LEU A 70 -12.78 -5.38 2.04
CA LEU A 70 -11.62 -6.26 2.18
C LEU A 70 -10.37 -5.70 1.47
N PRO A 71 -10.40 -5.35 0.17
CA PRO A 71 -9.25 -4.74 -0.48
C PRO A 71 -8.89 -3.36 0.10
N TYR A 72 -9.89 -2.53 0.44
CA TYR A 72 -9.65 -1.24 1.08
C TYR A 72 -8.90 -1.38 2.42
N GLN A 73 -9.32 -2.32 3.26
CA GLN A 73 -8.69 -2.57 4.56
C GLN A 73 -7.28 -3.12 4.39
N ALA A 74 -7.05 -4.07 3.48
CA ALA A 74 -5.73 -4.61 3.20
C ALA A 74 -4.76 -3.50 2.75
N ILE A 75 -5.17 -2.66 1.79
CA ILE A 75 -4.32 -1.56 1.30
C ILE A 75 -4.10 -0.50 2.38
N SER A 76 -5.18 0.04 2.94
CA SER A 76 -5.10 1.19 3.87
C SER A 76 -4.44 0.82 5.18
N SER A 77 -4.88 -0.27 5.80
CA SER A 77 -4.42 -0.66 7.14
C SER A 77 -3.11 -1.42 7.06
N ARG A 78 -3.06 -2.50 6.26
CA ARG A 78 -1.95 -3.45 6.32
C ARG A 78 -0.73 -2.96 5.53
N LEU A 79 -0.96 -2.32 4.39
CA LEU A 79 0.12 -1.88 3.52
C LEU A 79 0.61 -0.47 3.87
N PHE A 80 -0.29 0.51 3.93
CA PHE A 80 0.07 1.91 4.12
C PHE A 80 0.28 2.26 5.60
N ALA A 81 -0.73 2.03 6.44
CA ALA A 81 -0.61 2.29 7.87
C ALA A 81 0.32 1.30 8.57
N ARG A 82 0.49 0.09 8.00
CA ARG A 82 1.24 -1.04 8.61
C ARG A 82 0.72 -1.33 10.01
N ALA A 83 -0.60 -1.37 10.10
CA ALA A 83 -1.37 -1.50 11.31
C ALA A 83 -2.45 -2.58 11.18
N GLY A 84 -2.79 -3.20 12.30
CA GLY A 84 -3.87 -4.14 12.50
C GLY A 84 -4.19 -4.24 13.98
N PHE A 85 -5.21 -5.02 14.33
CA PHE A 85 -5.77 -5.06 15.69
C PHE A 85 -4.73 -5.35 16.80
N TYR A 86 -3.71 -6.17 16.52
CA TYR A 86 -2.60 -6.47 17.43
C TYR A 86 -1.21 -6.04 16.93
N GLN A 87 -1.15 -5.19 15.91
CA GLN A 87 0.09 -4.79 15.26
C GLN A 87 0.02 -3.31 14.95
N ALA A 88 0.68 -2.45 15.73
CA ALA A 88 0.60 -0.99 15.57
C ALA A 88 1.99 -0.33 15.57
N SER A 89 3.06 -1.08 15.29
CA SER A 89 4.43 -0.56 15.30
C SER A 89 4.72 0.37 14.12
N GLY A 90 4.01 0.21 12.99
CA GLY A 90 4.37 0.86 11.73
C GLY A 90 5.59 0.21 11.05
N ALA A 91 6.02 -0.97 11.51
CA ALA A 91 7.07 -1.75 10.87
C ALA A 91 6.51 -2.53 9.67
N TYR A 92 7.38 -2.79 8.70
CA TYR A 92 7.13 -3.85 7.74
C TYR A 92 7.43 -5.20 8.41
N GLY A 93 6.50 -6.14 8.33
CA GLY A 93 6.71 -7.54 8.74
C GLY A 93 6.91 -8.40 7.51
N TYR A 94 7.94 -9.25 7.51
CA TYR A 94 8.37 -9.99 6.33
C TYR A 94 7.26 -10.92 5.81
N ARG A 95 6.87 -11.90 6.62
CA ARG A 95 5.71 -12.75 6.33
C ARG A 95 4.45 -11.93 6.11
N ASP A 96 4.09 -11.12 7.11
CA ASP A 96 2.74 -10.58 7.20
C ASP A 96 2.40 -9.77 5.95
N GLN A 97 3.36 -8.97 5.45
CA GLN A 97 3.14 -8.17 4.27
C GLN A 97 3.26 -8.92 2.96
N LEU A 98 4.15 -9.91 2.86
CA LEU A 98 4.18 -10.81 1.71
C LEU A 98 2.84 -11.55 1.59
N GLN A 99 2.26 -11.98 2.71
CA GLN A 99 0.92 -12.53 2.74
C GLN A 99 -0.14 -11.49 2.34
N ASP A 100 -0.11 -10.29 2.93
CA ASP A 100 -1.09 -9.24 2.64
C ASP A 100 -1.11 -8.86 1.15
N VAL A 101 0.05 -8.81 0.47
CA VAL A 101 0.11 -8.45 -0.96
C VAL A 101 -0.33 -9.58 -1.90
N THR A 102 -0.24 -10.84 -1.48
CA THR A 102 -0.80 -11.95 -2.27
C THR A 102 -2.33 -11.85 -2.41
N ALA A 103 -3.02 -11.30 -1.40
CA ALA A 103 -4.45 -11.02 -1.47
C ALA A 103 -4.80 -9.86 -2.42
N LEU A 104 -3.80 -9.06 -2.84
CA LEU A 104 -3.97 -7.89 -3.69
C LEU A 104 -3.61 -8.15 -5.16
N LEU A 105 -3.21 -9.37 -5.54
CA LEU A 105 -2.76 -9.66 -6.91
C LEU A 105 -3.79 -9.33 -7.99
N LEU A 106 -5.09 -9.51 -7.69
CA LEU A 106 -6.17 -9.20 -8.62
C LEU A 106 -6.56 -7.71 -8.64
N CYS A 107 -6.21 -6.96 -7.59
CA CYS A 107 -6.70 -5.60 -7.38
C CYS A 107 -5.62 -4.53 -7.56
N ALA A 108 -4.40 -4.82 -7.13
CA ALA A 108 -3.26 -3.91 -7.13
C ALA A 108 -1.93 -4.69 -7.28
N PRO A 109 -1.70 -5.39 -8.41
CA PRO A 109 -0.48 -6.16 -8.65
C PRO A 109 0.79 -5.30 -8.56
N ASP A 110 0.74 -4.02 -8.93
CA ASP A 110 1.89 -3.12 -8.83
C ASP A 110 2.36 -2.92 -7.39
N LEU A 111 1.42 -2.84 -6.44
CA LEU A 111 1.75 -2.76 -5.01
C LEU A 111 2.40 -4.06 -4.52
N ALA A 112 1.94 -5.21 -5.03
CA ALA A 112 2.54 -6.50 -4.73
C ALA A 112 3.97 -6.59 -5.27
N ARG A 113 4.20 -6.20 -6.54
CA ARG A 113 5.53 -6.16 -7.16
C ARG A 113 6.50 -5.33 -6.32
N GLN A 114 6.11 -4.11 -5.98
CA GLN A 114 6.94 -3.20 -5.17
C GLN A 114 7.29 -3.80 -3.81
N HIS A 115 6.34 -4.48 -3.15
CA HIS A 115 6.58 -5.08 -1.85
C HIS A 115 7.40 -6.36 -1.89
N ILE A 116 7.23 -7.19 -2.92
CA ILE A 116 8.06 -8.38 -3.13
C ILE A 116 9.52 -7.96 -3.27
N LEU A 117 9.81 -6.96 -4.11
CA LEU A 117 11.17 -6.43 -4.27
C LEU A 117 11.70 -5.81 -2.96
N ARG A 118 10.84 -5.10 -2.22
CA ARG A 118 11.23 -4.55 -0.91
C ARG A 118 11.61 -5.65 0.10
N ALA A 119 10.87 -6.76 0.13
CA ALA A 119 11.16 -7.88 1.00
C ALA A 119 12.41 -8.66 0.54
N ALA A 120 12.61 -8.81 -0.77
CA ALA A 120 13.81 -9.42 -1.33
C ALA A 120 15.08 -8.65 -0.91
N ALA A 121 15.03 -7.31 -0.83
CA ALA A 121 16.13 -6.49 -0.32
C ALA A 121 16.48 -6.74 1.17
N GLN A 122 15.64 -7.46 1.91
CA GLN A 122 15.86 -7.80 3.33
C GLN A 122 16.30 -9.26 3.54
N GLN A 123 16.65 -9.97 2.47
CA GLN A 123 17.27 -11.30 2.54
C GLN A 123 18.80 -11.16 2.62
N PHE A 124 19.41 -11.97 3.48
CA PHE A 124 20.86 -12.02 3.66
C PHE A 124 21.48 -13.19 2.88
N GLU A 125 22.79 -13.16 2.68
CA GLU A 125 23.54 -14.20 1.95
C GLU A 125 23.38 -15.59 2.60
N GLU A 126 23.21 -15.66 3.92
CA GLU A 126 22.97 -16.92 4.63
C GLU A 126 21.56 -17.50 4.41
N GLY A 127 20.69 -16.78 3.68
CA GLY A 127 19.36 -17.22 3.26
C GLY A 127 18.23 -16.82 4.21
N ASP A 128 18.54 -16.34 5.41
CA ASP A 128 17.57 -15.76 6.34
C ASP A 128 17.32 -14.27 6.11
N VAL A 129 16.39 -13.70 6.87
CA VAL A 129 15.76 -12.40 6.57
C VAL A 129 15.56 -11.58 7.83
N LEU A 130 15.30 -10.28 7.68
CA LEU A 130 14.68 -9.52 8.76
C LEU A 130 13.24 -9.99 8.95
N HIS A 131 12.87 -10.34 10.18
CA HIS A 131 11.49 -10.67 10.56
C HIS A 131 10.57 -9.44 10.45
N TRP A 132 11.09 -8.27 10.86
CA TRP A 132 10.46 -6.98 10.63
C TRP A 132 11.48 -5.84 10.58
N TRP A 133 11.14 -4.71 9.95
CA TRP A 133 12.01 -3.53 9.84
C TRP A 133 11.25 -2.19 9.69
N HIS A 134 11.93 -1.08 9.99
CA HIS A 134 11.41 0.28 9.81
C HIS A 134 12.19 1.06 8.73
N PRO A 135 11.50 1.60 7.71
CA PRO A 135 12.09 2.58 6.81
C PRO A 135 12.24 3.97 7.48
N PRO A 136 13.14 4.83 6.99
CA PRO A 136 14.11 4.57 5.92
C PRO A 136 15.38 3.86 6.41
N SER A 137 15.58 3.76 7.73
CA SER A 137 16.84 3.27 8.31
C SER A 137 17.13 1.79 8.08
N GLY A 138 16.13 0.98 7.71
CA GLY A 138 16.24 -0.46 7.59
C GLY A 138 16.42 -1.19 8.92
N LYS A 139 16.38 -0.48 10.06
CA LYS A 139 16.53 -1.11 11.37
C LYS A 139 15.39 -2.08 11.64
N GLY A 140 15.76 -3.29 12.01
CA GLY A 140 14.83 -4.39 12.18
C GLY A 140 15.41 -5.49 13.03
N VAL A 141 14.65 -6.57 13.18
CA VAL A 141 15.06 -7.75 13.94
C VAL A 141 15.22 -8.92 13.00
N ARG A 142 16.41 -9.49 12.97
CA ARG A 142 16.73 -10.77 12.33
C ARG A 142 16.41 -11.88 13.33
N THR A 143 15.52 -12.81 12.97
CA THR A 143 15.15 -13.97 13.81
C THR A 143 15.41 -15.27 13.06
N ARG A 144 15.11 -16.40 13.70
CA ARG A 144 15.13 -17.73 13.06
C ARG A 144 13.71 -18.30 12.89
N CYS A 145 12.71 -17.44 12.74
CA CYS A 145 11.36 -17.85 12.40
C CYS A 145 11.39 -18.53 11.03
N SER A 146 11.23 -19.85 11.01
CA SER A 146 11.49 -20.64 9.80
C SER A 146 10.45 -20.40 8.71
N ASP A 147 9.27 -19.91 9.07
CA ASP A 147 8.20 -19.63 8.12
C ASP A 147 8.45 -18.38 7.28
N ASP A 148 9.18 -17.37 7.79
CA ASP A 148 9.50 -16.15 7.03
C ASP A 148 10.15 -16.47 5.68
N LEU A 149 11.00 -17.50 5.65
CA LEU A 149 11.78 -17.92 4.48
C LEU A 149 10.92 -18.44 3.32
N LEU A 150 9.70 -18.90 3.61
CA LEU A 150 8.80 -19.51 2.64
C LEU A 150 7.95 -18.47 1.90
N TRP A 151 7.79 -17.28 2.46
CA TRP A 151 6.84 -16.30 1.96
C TRP A 151 7.30 -15.57 0.71
N LEU A 152 8.61 -15.28 0.58
CA LEU A 152 9.13 -14.61 -0.61
C LEU A 152 8.97 -15.46 -1.88
N PRO A 153 9.44 -16.73 -1.92
CA PRO A 153 9.26 -17.57 -3.10
C PRO A 153 7.77 -17.84 -3.38
N PHE A 154 6.94 -18.00 -2.34
CA PHE A 154 5.49 -18.16 -2.52
C PHE A 154 4.86 -16.92 -3.17
N ALA A 155 5.10 -15.73 -2.62
CA ALA A 155 4.52 -14.49 -3.13
C ALA A 155 5.02 -14.16 -4.54
N ALA A 156 6.30 -14.38 -4.83
CA ALA A 156 6.87 -14.19 -6.16
C ALA A 156 6.26 -15.16 -7.18
N ALA A 157 6.12 -16.44 -6.84
CA ALA A 157 5.49 -17.43 -7.73
C ALA A 157 4.02 -17.08 -8.00
N GLN A 158 3.27 -16.69 -6.98
CA GLN A 158 1.86 -16.27 -7.14
C GLN A 158 1.74 -15.00 -7.97
N TYR A 159 2.65 -14.04 -7.79
CA TYR A 159 2.70 -12.84 -8.61
C TYR A 159 2.91 -13.17 -10.09
N VAL A 160 3.95 -13.94 -10.42
CA VAL A 160 4.23 -14.35 -11.81
C VAL A 160 3.05 -15.13 -12.40
N ALA A 161 2.45 -16.04 -11.63
CA ALA A 161 1.29 -16.80 -12.08
C ALA A 161 0.06 -15.92 -12.36
N ALA A 162 -0.18 -14.90 -11.55
CA ALA A 162 -1.33 -14.01 -11.68
C ALA A 162 -1.15 -12.94 -12.77
N THR A 163 0.08 -12.44 -12.98
CA THR A 163 0.35 -11.29 -13.86
C THR A 163 1.04 -11.67 -15.17
N GLY A 164 1.73 -12.81 -15.21
CA GLY A 164 2.64 -13.17 -16.29
C GLY A 164 3.96 -12.38 -16.30
N ASP A 165 4.18 -11.46 -15.35
CA ASP A 165 5.41 -10.66 -15.26
C ASP A 165 6.54 -11.47 -14.61
N SER A 166 7.26 -12.25 -15.42
CA SER A 166 8.46 -12.97 -14.96
C SER A 166 9.67 -12.05 -14.76
N SER A 167 9.64 -10.80 -15.24
CA SER A 167 10.79 -9.89 -15.15
C SER A 167 11.16 -9.55 -13.71
N ILE A 168 10.20 -9.65 -12.78
CA ILE A 168 10.44 -9.45 -11.35
C ILE A 168 11.54 -10.37 -10.80
N LEU A 169 11.75 -11.54 -11.40
CA LEU A 169 12.75 -12.52 -10.94
C LEU A 169 14.18 -12.12 -11.33
N ASP A 170 14.33 -11.23 -12.30
CA ASP A 170 15.62 -10.73 -12.79
C ASP A 170 15.98 -9.36 -12.20
N GLU A 171 15.10 -8.78 -11.38
CA GLU A 171 15.29 -7.45 -10.80
C GLU A 171 16.36 -7.46 -9.72
N GLY A 172 17.32 -6.53 -9.84
CA GLY A 172 18.30 -6.26 -8.79
C GLY A 172 17.65 -5.49 -7.65
N VAL A 173 17.86 -5.95 -6.41
CA VAL A 173 17.41 -5.28 -5.20
C VAL A 173 18.61 -4.79 -4.39
N THR A 174 18.46 -3.64 -3.75
CA THR A 174 19.49 -2.96 -2.93
C THR A 174 18.91 -2.51 -1.61
#